data_AF-A0A842M963-F1
#
_entry.id   AF-A0A842M963-F1
#
_cell.length_a   1.000
_cell.length_b   1.000
_cell.length_c   1.000
_cell.angle_alpha   90.00
_cell.angle_beta   90.00
_cell.angle_gamma   90.00
#
_symmetry.space_group_name_H-M   'P 1'
#
loop_
_entity.id
_entity.type
_entity.pdbx_description
1 polymer ?
#
loop_
_entity_poly.entity_id
_entity_poly.type
_entity_poly.pdbx_seq_one_letter_code
_entity_poly.pdbx_strand_id
1 'polypeptide(L)'
;MSYDTQYTPGETRIAENRRKHMNINYRFRKLREISDEDLVKILGHRAPGEGYKTVHPPLEEMDFDDDIIKDMVEPIQGAKEGARIRYIQFTDSMYNAPAQPYDRARTYMWRYRGVDTGTLSGRQVIEMRELDLEKVSKELIVTELFDPATTGIRGATVHGHSLRLDENGLMFDALQRYVFDEEKGHVVYVKDQVGRPLDEPVDMGQPLGEDELKKMTTIYRKDNIGMRKDKEAIEVVENIHTARTIGGFGMNVLKDDLKRRLGDVQ
;
A
#
# COMPACT_ATOMS: atom_id res chain seq x y z
N MET A 1 20.95 -21.75 9.53
CA MET A 1 19.49 -21.99 9.64
C MET A 1 18.82 -21.18 8.56
N SER A 2 18.03 -21.82 7.69
CA SER A 2 17.14 -21.11 6.76
C SER A 2 15.82 -20.84 7.47
N TYR A 3 15.25 -19.63 7.30
CA TYR A 3 13.94 -19.27 7.82
C TYR A 3 13.00 -19.06 6.63
N ASP A 4 11.89 -19.79 6.60
CA ASP A 4 10.85 -19.64 5.57
C ASP A 4 9.71 -18.76 6.07
N THR A 5 9.35 -17.74 5.29
CA THR A 5 8.43 -16.68 5.73
C THR A 5 6.99 -17.06 5.42
N GLN A 6 6.11 -16.97 6.43
CA GLN A 6 4.69 -17.35 6.29
C GLN A 6 3.76 -16.18 5.93
N TYR A 7 4.21 -14.94 6.12
CA TYR A 7 3.50 -13.67 5.86
C TYR A 7 2.19 -13.44 6.65
N THR A 8 1.14 -14.22 6.41
CA THR A 8 -0.16 -14.09 7.09
C THR A 8 -0.93 -15.43 7.14
N PRO A 9 -1.63 -15.73 8.24
CA PRO A 9 -2.42 -16.95 8.38
C PRO A 9 -3.67 -16.91 7.51
N GLY A 10 -4.21 -18.10 7.22
CA GLY A 10 -5.53 -18.27 6.64
C GLY A 10 -5.56 -19.33 5.54
N GLU A 11 -6.67 -20.05 5.49
CA GLU A 11 -6.88 -21.22 4.63
C GLU A 11 -7.61 -20.86 3.31
N THR A 12 -7.98 -19.59 3.11
CA THR A 12 -8.75 -19.15 1.94
C THR A 12 -7.90 -18.46 0.87
N ARG A 13 -8.49 -18.30 -0.33
CA ARG A 13 -7.90 -17.53 -1.43
C ARG A 13 -7.57 -16.08 -1.04
N ILE A 14 -8.37 -15.46 -0.17
CA ILE A 14 -8.12 -14.08 0.26
C ILE A 14 -6.83 -13.99 1.08
N ALA A 15 -6.59 -14.95 1.99
CA ALA A 15 -5.33 -15.04 2.72
C ALA A 15 -4.15 -15.32 1.78
N GLU A 16 -4.34 -16.18 0.77
CA GLU A 16 -3.32 -16.45 -0.24
C GLU A 16 -2.96 -15.21 -1.08
N ASN A 17 -3.93 -14.41 -1.47
CA ASN A 17 -3.67 -13.15 -2.19
C ASN A 17 -2.85 -12.18 -1.33
N ARG A 18 -3.15 -12.07 -0.02
CA ARG A 18 -2.34 -11.26 0.92
C ARG A 18 -0.91 -11.77 1.04
N ARG A 19 -0.71 -13.11 1.08
CA ARG A 19 0.64 -13.71 1.07
C ARG A 19 1.38 -13.38 -0.22
N LYS A 20 0.74 -13.50 -1.39
CA LYS A 20 1.33 -13.11 -2.68
C LYS A 20 1.74 -11.65 -2.71
N HIS A 21 0.89 -10.76 -2.18
CA HIS A 21 1.22 -9.35 -2.10
C HIS A 21 2.46 -9.10 -1.23
N MET A 22 2.57 -9.73 -0.07
CA MET A 22 3.73 -9.55 0.82
C MET A 22 5.01 -10.29 0.35
N ASN A 23 4.89 -11.33 -0.48
CA ASN A 23 6.02 -12.17 -0.88
C ASN A 23 6.92 -11.50 -1.94
N ILE A 24 8.12 -11.06 -1.55
CA ILE A 24 9.09 -10.42 -2.44
C ILE A 24 9.47 -11.24 -3.70
N ASN A 25 9.32 -12.57 -3.65
CA ASN A 25 9.61 -13.45 -4.78
C ASN A 25 8.42 -13.60 -5.73
N TYR A 26 7.21 -13.21 -5.31
CA TYR A 26 6.05 -13.15 -6.18
C TYR A 26 6.16 -11.91 -7.07
N ARG A 27 6.10 -12.11 -8.40
CA ARG A 27 6.11 -11.04 -9.39
C ARG A 27 4.67 -10.64 -9.71
N PHE A 28 4.32 -9.39 -9.44
CA PHE A 28 3.02 -8.87 -9.78
C PHE A 28 2.76 -8.91 -11.28
N ARG A 29 1.55 -9.35 -11.67
CA ARG A 29 1.13 -9.27 -13.08
C ARG A 29 1.00 -7.81 -13.49
N LYS A 30 1.62 -7.46 -14.60
CA LYS A 30 1.44 -6.15 -15.25
C LYS A 30 0.14 -6.15 -16.05
N LEU A 31 -0.72 -5.19 -15.78
CA LEU A 31 -2.05 -5.08 -16.41
C LEU A 31 -2.19 -3.89 -17.36
N ARG A 32 -1.29 -2.91 -17.26
CA ARG A 32 -1.28 -1.71 -18.11
C ARG A 32 0.14 -1.15 -18.26
N GLU A 33 0.26 -0.15 -19.11
CA GLU A 33 1.45 0.69 -19.26
C GLU A 33 1.07 2.13 -18.92
N ILE A 34 2.01 2.88 -18.36
CA ILE A 34 1.92 4.33 -18.19
C ILE A 34 3.30 4.92 -18.49
N SER A 35 3.34 6.03 -19.21
CA SER A 35 4.60 6.74 -19.47
C SER A 35 5.14 7.33 -18.16
N ASP A 36 6.45 7.56 -18.07
CA ASP A 36 7.02 8.24 -16.89
C ASP A 36 6.51 9.67 -16.78
N GLU A 37 6.25 10.31 -17.91
CA GLU A 37 5.66 11.64 -17.99
C GLU A 37 4.24 11.67 -17.40
N ASP A 38 3.37 10.75 -17.81
CA ASP A 38 1.98 10.68 -17.33
C ASP A 38 1.93 10.32 -15.84
N LEU A 39 2.83 9.45 -15.37
CA LEU A 39 2.96 9.16 -13.95
C LEU A 39 3.29 10.43 -13.14
N VAL A 40 4.25 11.23 -13.60
CA VAL A 40 4.65 12.49 -12.96
C VAL A 40 3.50 13.50 -12.98
N LYS A 41 2.77 13.61 -14.10
CA LYS A 41 1.55 14.43 -14.24
C LYS A 41 0.50 14.05 -13.19
N ILE A 42 0.22 12.75 -13.03
CA ILE A 42 -0.74 12.23 -12.05
C ILE A 42 -0.32 12.48 -10.61
N LEU A 43 0.97 12.31 -10.30
CA LEU A 43 1.52 12.60 -8.98
C LEU A 43 1.42 14.10 -8.64
N GLY A 44 1.60 14.99 -9.61
CA GLY A 44 1.36 16.43 -9.45
C GLY A 44 2.35 17.15 -8.53
N HIS A 45 3.56 16.60 -8.35
CA HIS A 45 4.59 17.18 -7.46
C HIS A 45 5.59 18.07 -8.21
N ARG A 46 5.90 17.73 -9.46
CA ARG A 46 6.85 18.40 -10.35
C ARG A 46 6.35 18.30 -11.79
N ALA A 47 6.88 19.15 -12.67
CA ALA A 47 6.62 19.01 -14.10
C ALA A 47 7.49 17.89 -14.72
N PRO A 48 7.03 17.19 -15.77
CA PRO A 48 7.88 16.33 -16.58
C PRO A 48 9.11 17.11 -17.11
N GLY A 49 10.28 16.48 -17.05
CA GLY A 49 11.57 17.13 -17.41
C GLY A 49 12.15 18.08 -16.36
N GLU A 50 11.40 18.48 -15.34
CA GLU A 50 11.95 19.22 -14.19
C GLU A 50 12.86 18.31 -13.36
N GLY A 51 14.08 18.78 -13.05
CA GLY A 51 15.00 18.06 -12.18
C GLY A 51 14.45 17.90 -10.75
N TYR A 52 14.87 16.85 -10.05
CA TYR A 52 14.46 16.61 -8.67
C TYR A 52 14.93 17.74 -7.75
N LYS A 53 14.03 18.23 -6.90
CA LYS A 53 14.36 19.24 -5.89
C LYS A 53 14.90 18.55 -4.65
N THR A 54 15.94 19.14 -4.07
CA THR A 54 16.54 18.65 -2.83
C THR A 54 15.94 19.32 -1.60
N VAL A 55 15.93 18.62 -0.48
CA VAL A 55 15.56 19.15 0.85
C VAL A 55 16.80 19.35 1.73
N HIS A 56 17.91 18.70 1.39
CA HIS A 56 19.22 18.88 1.99
C HIS A 56 20.32 18.57 0.94
N PRO A 57 21.59 18.96 1.17
CA PRO A 57 22.70 18.58 0.30
C PRO A 57 22.84 17.06 0.11
N PRO A 58 23.52 16.58 -0.94
CA PRO A 58 23.87 15.17 -1.08
C PRO A 58 24.56 14.63 0.18
N LEU A 59 24.32 13.35 0.51
CA LEU A 59 24.90 12.75 1.72
C LEU A 59 26.43 12.69 1.67
N GLU A 60 27.03 12.61 0.48
CA GLU A 60 28.49 12.64 0.28
C GLU A 60 29.12 13.99 0.64
N GLU A 61 28.33 15.07 0.67
CA GLU A 61 28.78 16.42 1.02
C GLU A 61 28.55 16.76 2.50
N MET A 62 27.88 15.86 3.24
CA MET A 62 27.55 16.08 4.64
C MET A 62 28.68 15.61 5.56
N ASP A 63 29.10 16.50 6.47
CA ASP A 63 30.09 16.18 7.50
C ASP A 63 29.37 15.56 8.70
N PHE A 64 29.43 14.24 8.79
CA PHE A 64 28.84 13.47 9.89
C PHE A 64 29.93 12.92 10.80
N ASP A 65 29.65 12.86 12.10
CA ASP A 65 30.43 12.04 13.02
C ASP A 65 30.36 10.55 12.62
N ASP A 66 31.42 9.81 12.98
CA ASP A 66 31.50 8.36 12.80
C ASP A 66 30.34 7.66 13.55
N ASP A 67 29.51 6.92 12.81
CA ASP A 67 28.41 6.14 13.36
C ASP A 67 28.33 4.78 12.64
N ILE A 68 28.86 3.75 13.32
CA ILE A 68 28.90 2.38 12.80
C ILE A 68 27.48 1.84 12.53
N ILE A 69 26.47 2.24 13.31
CA ILE A 69 25.09 1.78 13.12
C ILE A 69 24.48 2.39 11.86
N LYS A 70 24.72 3.69 11.63
CA LYS A 70 24.31 4.41 10.42
C LYS A 70 24.92 3.79 9.16
N ASP A 71 26.22 3.52 9.18
CA ASP A 71 26.97 3.08 7.98
C ASP A 71 26.68 1.62 7.58
N MET A 72 26.08 0.82 8.47
CA MET A 72 25.58 -0.52 8.13
C MET A 72 24.34 -0.49 7.21
N VAL A 73 23.64 0.65 7.09
CA VAL A 73 22.37 0.77 6.37
C VAL A 73 22.54 1.57 5.09
N GLU A 74 22.56 0.88 3.95
CA GLU A 74 22.69 1.50 2.63
C GLU A 74 21.53 2.48 2.32
N PRO A 75 21.77 3.78 2.09
CA PRO A 75 20.71 4.73 1.75
C PRO A 75 20.11 4.45 0.36
N ILE A 76 18.81 4.68 0.20
CA ILE A 76 18.17 4.68 -1.14
C ILE A 76 18.68 5.86 -1.98
N GLN A 77 18.53 5.78 -3.31
CA GLN A 77 19.18 6.74 -4.22
C GLN A 77 18.70 8.18 -3.97
N GLY A 78 17.40 8.40 -3.80
CA GLY A 78 16.87 9.73 -3.50
C GLY A 78 17.29 10.25 -2.12
N ALA A 79 17.69 9.39 -1.19
CA ALA A 79 18.29 9.83 0.07
C ALA A 79 19.73 10.30 -0.14
N LYS A 80 20.55 9.57 -0.93
CA LYS A 80 21.91 9.97 -1.30
C LYS A 80 21.95 11.34 -1.97
N GLU A 81 21.03 11.57 -2.90
CA GLU A 81 20.92 12.85 -3.64
C GLU A 81 20.22 13.96 -2.85
N GLY A 82 19.71 13.66 -1.65
CA GLY A 82 18.98 14.62 -0.84
C GLY A 82 17.64 15.08 -1.42
N ALA A 83 17.05 14.30 -2.33
CA ALA A 83 15.75 14.57 -2.93
C ALA A 83 14.66 14.75 -1.85
N ARG A 84 13.73 15.68 -2.08
CA ARG A 84 12.62 15.91 -1.15
C ARG A 84 11.73 14.68 -0.99
N ILE A 85 11.00 14.60 0.12
CA ILE A 85 9.98 13.57 0.36
C ILE A 85 8.65 14.03 -0.25
N ARG A 86 7.99 13.09 -0.94
CA ARG A 86 6.67 13.27 -1.58
C ARG A 86 5.83 12.02 -1.36
N TYR A 87 4.59 12.02 -1.86
CA TYR A 87 3.63 10.97 -1.57
C TYR A 87 2.81 10.52 -2.77
N ILE A 88 2.33 9.27 -2.72
CA ILE A 88 1.17 8.82 -3.49
C ILE A 88 0.15 8.26 -2.50
N GLN A 89 -1.13 8.53 -2.76
CA GLN A 89 -2.21 8.09 -1.89
C GLN A 89 -3.33 7.45 -2.70
N PHE A 90 -3.77 6.27 -2.25
CA PHE A 90 -4.84 5.50 -2.88
C PHE A 90 -6.08 5.44 -1.99
N THR A 91 -7.24 5.37 -2.62
CA THR A 91 -8.51 4.97 -2.02
C THR A 91 -8.92 3.66 -2.68
N ASP A 92 -9.14 2.62 -1.89
CA ASP A 92 -9.52 1.30 -2.40
C ASP A 92 -10.99 1.02 -2.07
N SER A 93 -11.80 0.73 -3.07
CA SER A 93 -13.20 0.38 -2.89
C SER A 93 -13.35 -0.89 -2.04
N MET A 94 -14.30 -0.87 -1.12
CA MET A 94 -14.70 -2.07 -0.38
C MET A 94 -15.36 -3.10 -1.28
N TYR A 95 -15.72 -2.77 -2.53
CA TYR A 95 -16.26 -3.69 -3.52
C TYR A 95 -15.14 -4.39 -4.30
N ASN A 96 -14.39 -5.24 -3.59
CA ASN A 96 -13.34 -6.12 -4.13
C ASN A 96 -12.19 -5.41 -4.87
N ALA A 97 -11.82 -4.16 -4.51
CA ALA A 97 -10.60 -3.57 -5.03
C ALA A 97 -9.40 -4.52 -4.79
N PRO A 98 -8.45 -4.63 -5.74
CA PRO A 98 -7.47 -5.70 -5.73
C PRO A 98 -6.49 -5.60 -4.55
N ALA A 99 -6.17 -4.39 -4.11
CA ALA A 99 -5.41 -4.12 -2.88
C ALA A 99 -6.29 -3.39 -1.85
N GLN A 100 -5.87 -3.43 -0.59
CA GLN A 100 -6.61 -2.84 0.55
C GLN A 100 -5.65 -2.15 1.54
N PRO A 101 -6.12 -1.24 2.42
CA PRO A 101 -5.22 -0.37 3.17
C PRO A 101 -4.14 -1.07 4.02
N TYR A 102 -4.50 -2.01 4.90
CA TYR A 102 -3.51 -2.74 5.70
C TYR A 102 -2.68 -3.74 4.88
N ASP A 103 -3.26 -4.27 3.80
CA ASP A 103 -2.57 -5.15 2.87
C ASP A 103 -1.46 -4.41 2.10
N ARG A 104 -1.75 -3.19 1.63
CA ARG A 104 -0.77 -2.25 1.06
C ARG A 104 0.37 -1.97 2.02
N ALA A 105 0.08 -1.52 3.24
CA ALA A 105 1.14 -1.18 4.20
C ALA A 105 2.09 -2.35 4.51
N ARG A 106 1.54 -3.56 4.69
CA ARG A 106 2.34 -4.77 4.90
C ARG A 106 3.18 -5.10 3.66
N THR A 107 2.58 -5.03 2.48
CA THR A 107 3.26 -5.25 1.20
C THR A 107 4.43 -4.29 1.02
N TYR A 108 4.21 -3.00 1.32
CA TYR A 108 5.23 -1.97 1.14
C TYR A 108 6.42 -2.21 2.06
N MET A 109 6.16 -2.56 3.32
CA MET A 109 7.21 -2.85 4.31
C MET A 109 8.00 -4.14 4.02
N TRP A 110 7.43 -5.08 3.25
CA TRP A 110 8.16 -6.27 2.80
C TRP A 110 8.96 -6.04 1.52
N ARG A 111 8.45 -5.23 0.59
CA ARG A 111 9.02 -5.10 -0.76
C ARG A 111 9.94 -3.90 -0.96
N TYR A 112 9.70 -2.79 -0.27
CA TYR A 112 10.36 -1.52 -0.56
C TYR A 112 11.24 -1.07 0.61
N ARG A 113 12.30 -0.31 0.30
CA ARG A 113 13.25 0.25 1.28
C ARG A 113 12.94 1.72 1.53
N GLY A 114 13.16 2.22 2.75
CA GLY A 114 12.98 3.63 3.08
C GLY A 114 11.52 4.11 2.98
N VAL A 115 10.60 3.31 3.51
CA VAL A 115 9.14 3.53 3.43
C VAL A 115 8.63 4.24 4.68
N ASP A 116 7.85 5.30 4.48
CA ASP A 116 6.86 5.76 5.46
C ASP A 116 5.46 5.48 4.90
N THR A 117 4.57 4.86 5.68
CA THR A 117 3.23 4.51 5.18
C THR A 117 2.14 4.61 6.24
N GLY A 118 1.06 5.32 5.87
CA GLY A 118 -0.11 5.54 6.70
C GLY A 118 -1.32 4.74 6.21
N THR A 119 -1.95 4.01 7.13
CA THR A 119 -3.17 3.22 6.84
C THR A 119 -4.38 3.85 7.50
N LEU A 120 -5.40 4.16 6.70
CA LEU A 120 -6.72 4.61 7.17
C LEU A 120 -7.80 3.77 6.49
N SER A 121 -9.06 3.87 6.94
CA SER A 121 -10.17 3.18 6.28
C SER A 121 -10.38 3.67 4.84
N GLY A 122 -10.46 4.97 4.65
CA GLY A 122 -10.76 5.59 3.36
C GLY A 122 -9.56 5.96 2.50
N ARG A 123 -8.32 5.71 2.96
CA ARG A 123 -7.12 5.98 2.16
C ARG A 123 -5.89 5.26 2.71
N GLN A 124 -4.93 5.04 1.83
CA GLN A 124 -3.61 4.52 2.16
C GLN A 124 -2.55 5.36 1.47
N VAL A 125 -1.56 5.82 2.24
CA VAL A 125 -0.50 6.73 1.76
C VAL A 125 0.86 6.10 1.93
N ILE A 126 1.76 6.39 1.00
CA ILE A 126 3.20 6.15 1.14
C ILE A 126 3.94 7.46 0.90
N GLU A 127 4.80 7.82 1.83
CA GLU A 127 5.75 8.93 1.73
C GLU A 127 7.15 8.37 1.55
N MET A 128 7.87 8.86 0.54
CA MET A 128 9.21 8.38 0.18
C MET A 128 9.97 9.51 -0.54
N ARG A 129 11.31 9.40 -0.62
CA ARG A 129 12.13 10.27 -1.46
C ARG A 129 11.58 10.29 -2.89
N GLU A 130 11.34 11.47 -3.46
CA GLU A 130 10.57 11.66 -4.70
C GLU A 130 11.08 10.78 -5.86
N LEU A 131 12.40 10.66 -6.00
CA LEU A 131 13.05 9.82 -7.00
C LEU A 131 12.68 8.32 -6.85
N ASP A 132 12.70 7.79 -5.63
CA ASP A 132 12.36 6.40 -5.35
C ASP A 132 10.83 6.18 -5.37
N LEU A 133 10.07 7.18 -4.92
CA LEU A 133 8.62 7.19 -4.93
C LEU A 133 8.06 7.00 -6.34
N GLU A 134 8.62 7.67 -7.35
CA GLU A 134 8.15 7.53 -8.74
C GLU A 134 8.28 6.08 -9.22
N LYS A 135 9.40 5.42 -8.92
CA LYS A 135 9.62 4.01 -9.29
C LYS A 135 8.61 3.08 -8.62
N VAL A 136 8.40 3.26 -7.32
CA VAL A 136 7.40 2.48 -6.56
C VAL A 136 6.00 2.75 -7.09
N SER A 137 5.64 4.02 -7.29
CA SER A 137 4.32 4.43 -7.80
C SER A 137 4.01 3.82 -9.15
N LYS A 138 5.01 3.73 -10.05
CA LYS A 138 4.86 3.06 -11.34
C LYS A 138 4.43 1.60 -11.17
N GLU A 139 5.13 0.84 -10.34
CA GLU A 139 4.75 -0.56 -10.05
C GLU A 139 3.34 -0.65 -9.46
N LEU A 140 3.02 0.20 -8.48
CA LEU A 140 1.71 0.20 -7.83
C LEU A 140 0.55 0.48 -8.79
N ILE A 141 0.78 1.26 -9.86
CA ILE A 141 -0.24 1.65 -10.84
C ILE A 141 -0.33 0.67 -12.01
N VAL A 142 0.81 0.15 -12.50
CA VAL A 142 0.82 -0.69 -13.71
C VAL A 142 0.48 -2.16 -13.46
N THR A 143 0.51 -2.58 -12.20
CA THR A 143 0.32 -3.98 -11.81
C THR A 143 -1.10 -4.30 -11.37
N GLU A 144 -1.30 -5.56 -11.00
CA GLU A 144 -2.52 -6.08 -10.41
C GLU A 144 -2.92 -5.48 -9.07
N LEU A 145 -2.11 -4.60 -8.47
CA LEU A 145 -2.48 -3.84 -7.27
C LEU A 145 -3.41 -2.64 -7.54
N PHE A 146 -3.70 -2.37 -8.81
CA PHE A 146 -4.50 -1.23 -9.25
C PHE A 146 -5.54 -1.64 -10.29
N ASP A 147 -6.78 -1.30 -9.99
CA ASP A 147 -7.91 -1.32 -10.92
C ASP A 147 -8.44 0.12 -11.05
N PRO A 148 -8.53 0.71 -12.25
CA PRO A 148 -8.85 2.12 -12.38
C PRO A 148 -10.28 2.48 -11.94
N ALA A 149 -11.21 1.53 -11.88
CA ALA A 149 -12.56 1.78 -11.38
C ALA A 149 -12.63 1.73 -9.85
N THR A 150 -11.95 0.78 -9.22
CA THR A 150 -12.04 0.51 -7.77
C THR A 150 -10.86 1.03 -6.95
N THR A 151 -9.79 1.51 -7.58
CA THR A 151 -8.64 2.14 -6.95
C THR A 151 -8.44 3.56 -7.46
N GLY A 152 -8.73 4.55 -6.61
CA GLY A 152 -8.59 5.97 -6.95
C GLY A 152 -7.29 6.57 -6.39
N ILE A 153 -6.56 7.34 -7.20
CA ILE A 153 -5.38 8.11 -6.79
C ILE A 153 -5.84 9.47 -6.27
N ARG A 154 -5.74 9.69 -4.95
CA ARG A 154 -6.43 10.80 -4.27
C ARG A 154 -5.64 11.32 -3.07
N GLY A 155 -5.03 12.51 -3.18
CA GLY A 155 -4.32 13.19 -2.09
C GLY A 155 -5.24 13.92 -1.10
N ALA A 156 -6.38 14.42 -1.57
CA ALA A 156 -7.39 15.11 -0.76
C ALA A 156 -8.81 14.69 -1.16
N THR A 157 -9.81 15.00 -0.32
CA THR A 157 -11.23 14.70 -0.58
C THR A 157 -11.42 13.23 -0.99
N VAL A 158 -11.00 12.32 -0.11
CA VAL A 158 -10.85 10.89 -0.41
C VAL A 158 -12.14 10.06 -0.27
N HIS A 159 -13.28 10.70 -0.04
CA HIS A 159 -14.54 10.01 0.18
C HIS A 159 -14.88 9.10 -1.02
N GLY A 160 -15.26 7.85 -0.78
CA GLY A 160 -15.59 6.90 -1.86
C GLY A 160 -15.45 5.41 -1.50
N HIS A 161 -14.48 5.02 -0.67
CA HIS A 161 -14.18 3.60 -0.41
C HIS A 161 -15.39 2.75 0.03
N SER A 162 -16.31 3.34 0.78
CA SER A 162 -17.50 2.67 1.34
C SER A 162 -18.80 3.00 0.59
N LEU A 163 -18.74 3.78 -0.48
CA LEU A 163 -19.91 4.19 -1.25
C LEU A 163 -20.25 3.14 -2.29
N ARG A 164 -21.51 3.12 -2.71
CA ARG A 164 -21.92 2.37 -3.90
C ARG A 164 -21.10 2.88 -5.10
N LEU A 165 -20.81 1.98 -6.02
CA LEU A 165 -20.27 2.33 -7.33
C LEU A 165 -21.34 3.08 -8.13
N ASP A 166 -20.92 3.90 -9.08
CA ASP A 166 -21.82 4.60 -9.99
C ASP A 166 -22.37 3.67 -11.09
N GLU A 167 -23.16 4.21 -12.01
CA GLU A 167 -23.77 3.50 -13.13
C GLU A 167 -22.75 2.81 -14.07
N ASN A 168 -21.50 3.28 -14.09
CA ASN A 168 -20.41 2.72 -14.89
C ASN A 168 -19.50 1.79 -14.07
N GLY A 169 -19.82 1.56 -12.79
CA GLY A 169 -19.03 0.73 -11.89
C GLY A 169 -17.80 1.43 -11.30
N LEU A 170 -17.69 2.76 -11.43
CA LEU A 170 -16.58 3.53 -10.88
C LEU A 170 -16.84 3.90 -9.42
N MET A 171 -15.78 3.93 -8.63
CA MET A 171 -15.84 4.41 -7.25
C MET A 171 -16.03 5.93 -7.24
N PHE A 172 -17.01 6.40 -6.47
CA PHE A 172 -17.31 7.83 -6.28
C PHE A 172 -16.06 8.67 -5.97
N ASP A 173 -15.84 9.74 -6.74
CA ASP A 173 -14.85 10.80 -6.47
C ASP A 173 -15.54 12.17 -6.47
N ALA A 174 -15.60 12.85 -5.33
CA ALA A 174 -16.21 14.18 -5.25
C ALA A 174 -15.50 15.24 -6.11
N LEU A 175 -14.22 15.04 -6.44
CA LEU A 175 -13.47 15.92 -7.33
C LEU A 175 -13.48 15.46 -8.79
N GLN A 176 -14.04 14.27 -9.07
CA GLN A 176 -14.03 13.63 -10.40
C GLN A 176 -12.65 13.74 -11.06
N ARG A 177 -11.60 13.27 -10.38
CA ARG A 177 -10.24 13.30 -10.94
C ARG A 177 -10.08 12.39 -12.13
N TYR A 178 -10.91 11.35 -12.18
CA TYR A 178 -11.05 10.46 -13.30
C TYR A 178 -12.51 10.34 -13.72
N VAL A 179 -12.71 10.06 -14.99
CA VAL A 179 -14.02 9.91 -15.65
C VAL A 179 -14.03 8.65 -16.50
N PHE A 180 -15.22 8.12 -16.76
CA PHE A 180 -15.40 7.02 -17.70
C PHE A 180 -15.58 7.58 -19.11
N ASP A 181 -14.75 7.13 -20.04
CA ASP A 181 -14.89 7.39 -21.48
C ASP A 181 -15.82 6.31 -22.05
N GLU A 182 -17.08 6.69 -22.32
CA GLU A 182 -18.11 5.77 -22.84
C GLU A 182 -17.79 5.21 -24.23
N GLU A 183 -17.00 5.92 -25.04
CA GLU A 183 -16.65 5.45 -26.38
C GLU A 183 -15.60 4.32 -26.34
N LYS A 184 -14.63 4.43 -25.42
CA LYS A 184 -13.55 3.44 -25.27
C LYS A 184 -13.81 2.40 -24.19
N GLY A 185 -14.71 2.68 -23.26
CA GLY A 185 -14.87 1.93 -22.02
C GLY A 185 -13.66 2.05 -21.08
N HIS A 186 -12.91 3.15 -21.17
CA HIS A 186 -11.68 3.39 -20.41
C HIS A 186 -11.92 4.36 -19.26
N VAL A 187 -11.09 4.29 -18.23
CA VAL A 187 -11.04 5.30 -17.18
C VAL A 187 -9.91 6.27 -17.48
N VAL A 188 -10.22 7.55 -17.55
CA VAL A 188 -9.28 8.61 -17.93
C VAL A 188 -9.15 9.60 -16.78
N TYR A 189 -7.92 9.81 -16.29
CA TYR A 189 -7.64 10.88 -15.34
C TYR A 189 -7.56 12.22 -16.07
N VAL A 190 -8.34 13.18 -15.61
CA VAL A 190 -8.39 14.56 -16.11
C VAL A 190 -7.83 15.56 -15.09
N LYS A 191 -7.46 15.08 -13.90
CA LYS A 191 -6.84 15.87 -12.83
C LYS A 191 -5.74 15.07 -12.12
N ASP A 192 -4.78 15.78 -11.53
CA ASP A 192 -3.76 15.20 -10.65
C ASP A 192 -4.38 14.67 -9.34
N GLN A 193 -3.58 14.00 -8.51
CA GLN A 193 -4.08 13.39 -7.27
C GLN A 193 -4.73 14.38 -6.28
N VAL A 194 -4.40 15.68 -6.33
CA VAL A 194 -5.01 16.72 -5.46
C VAL A 194 -6.15 17.48 -6.13
N GLY A 195 -6.43 17.21 -7.40
CA GLY A 195 -7.60 17.74 -8.13
C GLY A 195 -7.28 18.92 -9.06
N ARG A 196 -6.02 19.19 -9.39
CA ARG A 196 -5.68 20.19 -10.41
C ARG A 196 -5.91 19.61 -11.80
N PRO A 197 -6.55 20.33 -12.73
CA PRO A 197 -6.68 19.88 -14.12
C PRO A 197 -5.32 19.52 -14.73
N LEU A 198 -5.29 18.43 -15.48
CA LEU A 198 -4.14 18.08 -16.32
C LEU A 198 -4.26 18.81 -17.66
N ASP A 199 -3.13 19.24 -18.22
CA ASP A 199 -3.09 19.81 -19.56
C ASP A 199 -3.51 18.77 -20.61
N GLU A 200 -3.12 17.52 -20.39
CA GLU A 200 -3.48 16.36 -21.21
C GLU A 200 -4.03 15.24 -20.31
N PRO A 201 -5.20 14.66 -20.63
CA PRO A 201 -5.74 13.53 -19.89
C PRO A 201 -4.85 12.27 -19.98
N VAL A 202 -4.86 11.46 -18.92
CA VAL A 202 -4.09 10.22 -18.83
C VAL A 202 -5.03 9.02 -18.83
N ASP A 203 -4.93 8.18 -19.85
CA ASP A 203 -5.72 6.95 -20.00
C ASP A 203 -5.15 5.82 -19.12
N MET A 204 -5.99 5.29 -18.21
CA MET A 204 -5.62 4.21 -17.28
C MET A 204 -6.11 2.82 -17.73
N GLY A 205 -6.72 2.76 -18.92
CA GLY A 205 -7.28 1.56 -19.53
C GLY A 205 -8.65 1.16 -18.97
N GLN A 206 -9.05 -0.05 -19.33
CA GLN A 206 -10.33 -0.63 -18.94
C GLN A 206 -10.35 -1.05 -17.47
N PRO A 207 -11.49 -0.91 -16.77
CA PRO A 207 -11.75 -1.58 -15.50
C PRO A 207 -11.63 -3.09 -15.59
N LEU A 208 -11.20 -3.74 -14.50
CA LEU A 208 -11.29 -5.19 -14.37
C LEU A 208 -12.74 -5.64 -14.20
N GLY A 209 -13.07 -6.79 -14.79
CA GLY A 209 -14.37 -7.43 -14.56
C GLY A 209 -14.55 -7.89 -13.11
N GLU A 210 -15.79 -7.90 -12.63
CA GLU A 210 -16.13 -8.23 -11.23
C GLU A 210 -15.61 -9.61 -10.79
N ASP A 211 -15.66 -10.61 -11.68
CA ASP A 211 -15.17 -11.96 -11.38
C ASP A 211 -13.65 -12.01 -11.18
N GLU A 212 -12.90 -11.18 -11.92
CA GLU A 212 -11.45 -11.06 -11.76
C GLU A 212 -11.12 -10.33 -10.46
N LEU A 213 -11.83 -9.26 -10.14
CA LEU A 213 -11.72 -8.56 -8.85
C LEU A 213 -12.00 -9.50 -7.67
N LYS A 214 -13.08 -10.30 -7.72
CA LYS A 214 -13.39 -11.30 -6.67
C LYS A 214 -12.28 -12.33 -6.49
N LYS A 215 -11.57 -12.71 -7.56
CA LYS A 215 -10.45 -13.65 -7.49
C LYS A 215 -9.21 -13.03 -6.87
N MET A 216 -8.90 -11.77 -7.19
CA MET A 216 -7.64 -11.12 -6.85
C MET A 216 -7.66 -10.34 -5.54
N THR A 217 -8.83 -9.87 -5.12
CA THR A 217 -8.94 -8.99 -3.95
C THR A 217 -8.40 -9.60 -2.65
N THR A 218 -7.97 -8.72 -1.75
CA THR A 218 -7.50 -9.05 -0.39
C THR A 218 -8.54 -8.75 0.69
N ILE A 219 -9.74 -8.29 0.34
CA ILE A 219 -10.85 -8.06 1.27
C ILE A 219 -11.72 -9.31 1.47
N TYR A 220 -12.14 -9.56 2.71
CA TYR A 220 -13.19 -10.53 2.99
C TYR A 220 -14.58 -9.87 2.89
N ARG A 221 -15.49 -10.49 2.15
CA ARG A 221 -16.90 -10.07 2.06
C ARG A 221 -17.84 -11.25 1.95
N LYS A 222 -19.02 -11.16 2.55
CA LYS A 222 -20.00 -12.27 2.58
C LYS A 222 -20.47 -12.71 1.19
N ASP A 223 -20.57 -11.78 0.25
CA ASP A 223 -20.96 -11.97 -1.15
C ASP A 223 -19.79 -12.46 -2.05
N ASN A 224 -18.59 -12.62 -1.49
CA ASN A 224 -17.45 -13.32 -2.09
C ASN A 224 -16.98 -14.43 -1.12
N ILE A 225 -15.85 -14.23 -0.43
CA ILE A 225 -15.40 -15.08 0.67
C ILE A 225 -15.53 -14.28 1.95
N GLY A 226 -16.48 -14.67 2.82
CA GLY A 226 -16.68 -14.01 4.11
C GLY A 226 -15.64 -14.45 5.14
N MET A 227 -15.19 -13.54 6.00
CA MET A 227 -14.17 -13.81 7.04
C MET A 227 -14.53 -15.01 7.92
N ARG A 228 -15.82 -15.22 8.22
CA ARG A 228 -16.31 -16.36 9.02
C ARG A 228 -15.99 -17.74 8.41
N LYS A 229 -15.63 -17.80 7.12
CA LYS A 229 -15.23 -19.03 6.44
C LYS A 229 -13.73 -19.35 6.61
N ASP A 230 -12.89 -18.39 6.99
CA ASP A 230 -11.46 -18.60 7.20
C ASP A 230 -11.20 -18.82 8.69
N LYS A 231 -11.32 -20.07 9.14
CA LYS A 231 -11.24 -20.39 10.58
C LYS A 231 -9.82 -20.25 11.08
N GLU A 232 -8.84 -20.64 10.27
CA GLU A 232 -7.41 -20.49 10.60
C GLU A 232 -7.06 -19.01 10.84
N ALA A 233 -7.50 -18.09 9.98
CA ALA A 233 -7.25 -16.68 10.18
C ALA A 233 -7.91 -16.15 11.47
N ILE A 234 -9.11 -16.60 11.81
CA ILE A 234 -9.80 -16.21 13.06
C ILE A 234 -9.04 -16.75 14.28
N GLU A 235 -8.67 -18.03 14.27
CA GLU A 235 -7.95 -18.67 15.37
C GLU A 235 -6.66 -17.95 15.71
N VAL A 236 -5.86 -17.59 14.68
CA VAL A 236 -4.60 -16.86 14.92
C VAL A 236 -4.85 -15.44 15.42
N VAL A 237 -5.90 -14.77 14.97
CA VAL A 237 -6.28 -13.43 15.49
C VAL A 237 -6.69 -13.52 16.96
N GLU A 238 -7.51 -14.50 17.33
CA GLU A 238 -7.94 -14.75 18.72
C GLU A 238 -6.75 -15.13 19.61
N ASN A 239 -5.80 -15.92 19.08
CA ASN A 239 -4.57 -16.24 19.79
C ASN A 239 -3.69 -15.00 20.04
N ILE A 240 -3.51 -14.12 19.05
CA ILE A 240 -2.79 -12.85 19.23
C ILE A 240 -3.47 -11.99 20.30
N HIS A 241 -4.80 -11.87 20.26
CA HIS A 241 -5.55 -11.14 21.27
C HIS A 241 -5.32 -11.72 22.67
N THR A 242 -5.50 -13.03 22.82
CA THR A 242 -5.37 -13.75 24.10
C THR A 242 -3.96 -13.64 24.66
N ALA A 243 -2.94 -13.85 23.82
CA ALA A 243 -1.54 -13.74 24.23
C ALA A 243 -1.20 -12.33 24.72
N ARG A 244 -1.68 -11.28 24.03
CA ARG A 244 -1.51 -9.89 24.48
C ARG A 244 -2.22 -9.63 25.82
N THR A 245 -3.42 -10.16 26.01
CA THR A 245 -4.18 -10.04 27.26
C THR A 245 -3.45 -10.71 28.42
N ILE A 246 -3.02 -11.96 28.24
CA ILE A 246 -2.31 -12.71 29.29
C ILE A 246 -0.93 -12.08 29.56
N GLY A 247 -0.24 -11.61 28.51
CA GLY A 247 1.01 -10.86 28.62
C GLY A 247 0.87 -9.59 29.44
N GLY A 248 -0.16 -8.79 29.18
CA GLY A 248 -0.45 -7.55 29.92
C GLY A 248 -0.86 -7.81 31.38
N PHE A 249 -1.55 -8.91 31.67
CA PHE A 249 -1.85 -9.31 33.04
C PHE A 249 -0.62 -9.87 33.79
N GLY A 250 0.25 -10.60 33.08
CA GLY A 250 1.59 -10.98 33.54
C GLY A 250 1.68 -12.11 34.57
N MET A 251 0.71 -12.24 35.50
CA MET A 251 0.87 -13.10 36.69
C MET A 251 1.00 -14.60 36.40
N ASN A 252 0.57 -15.07 35.22
CA ASN A 252 0.74 -16.47 34.81
C ASN A 252 1.97 -16.67 33.91
N VAL A 253 2.17 -15.80 32.92
CA VAL A 253 3.26 -15.96 31.94
C VAL A 253 4.62 -15.55 32.48
N LEU A 254 4.66 -14.66 33.47
CA LEU A 254 5.88 -14.24 34.18
C LEU A 254 5.98 -14.87 35.58
N LYS A 255 5.23 -15.95 35.85
CA LYS A 255 5.17 -16.56 37.18
C LYS A 255 6.55 -17.00 37.69
N ASP A 256 7.42 -17.49 36.79
CA ASP A 256 8.75 -17.98 37.18
C ASP A 256 9.71 -16.81 37.43
N ASP A 257 9.59 -15.72 36.65
CA ASP A 257 10.32 -14.48 36.91
C ASP A 257 9.87 -13.83 38.24
N LEU A 258 8.56 -13.88 38.52
CA LEU A 258 8.00 -13.40 39.77
C LEU A 258 8.50 -14.22 40.96
N LYS A 259 8.49 -15.57 40.87
CA LYS A 259 9.04 -16.44 41.91
C LYS A 259 10.52 -16.16 42.17
N ARG A 260 11.32 -15.99 41.11
CA ARG A 260 12.73 -15.56 41.22
C ARG A 260 12.88 -14.25 41.96
N ARG A 261 12.01 -13.28 41.67
CA ARG A 261 12.00 -11.98 42.34
C ARG A 261 11.55 -12.03 43.79
N LEU A 262 10.63 -12.93 44.14
CA LEU A 262 10.12 -13.11 45.50
C LEU A 262 11.06 -13.93 46.40
N GLY A 263 12.12 -14.53 45.85
CA GLY A 263 13.02 -15.40 46.60
C GLY A 263 12.44 -16.80 46.83
N ASP A 264 11.36 -17.16 46.13
CA ASP A 264 10.69 -18.46 46.23
C ASP A 264 11.39 -19.55 45.40
N VAL A 265 12.71 -19.42 45.18
CA VAL A 265 13.50 -20.38 44.42
C VAL A 265 14.27 -21.28 45.40
N GLN A 266 13.86 -22.55 45.47
CA GLN A 266 14.78 -23.66 45.76
C GLN A 266 15.61 -23.96 44.52
#